data_AF-A0A545U487-F1
#
_entry.id   AF-A0A545U487-F1
#
_cell.length_a   1.000
_cell.length_b   1.000
_cell.length_c   1.000
_cell.angle_alpha   90.00
_cell.angle_beta   90.00
_cell.angle_gamma   90.00
#
_symmetry.space_group_name_H-M   'P 1'
#
loop_
_entity.id
_entity.type
_entity.pdbx_description
1 polymer ?
#
loop_
_entity_poly.entity_id
_entity_poly.type
_entity_poly.pdbx_seq_one_letter_code
_entity_poly.pdbx_strand_id
1 'polypeptide(L)'
;MTYRRIKTTIAACCLSLLAAAVAADVQFEQRLAETKARLNLSDEKVEQIRPVLALSFTSSRDILASYGIDPANPDKGAGKVQDNKPRRLGFKSVRKLGEELGAVRDSTLKALSGMLTDDQLVQYRELQAERAAALRQHIRERRQG
;
A
#
# COMPACT_ATOMS: atom_id res chain seq x y z
N MET A 1 -36.83 -10.48 40.74
CA MET A 1 -36.87 -11.50 39.66
C MET A 1 -37.66 -10.86 38.53
N THR A 2 -37.17 -10.69 37.30
CA THR A 2 -36.49 -11.66 36.43
C THR A 2 -35.74 -10.94 35.30
N TYR A 3 -34.68 -11.60 34.83
CA TYR A 3 -33.73 -11.24 33.78
C TYR A 3 -34.31 -11.08 32.37
N ARG A 4 -33.47 -10.50 31.49
CA ARG A 4 -33.39 -10.60 30.00
C ARG A 4 -34.12 -9.54 29.17
N ARG A 5 -33.30 -8.69 28.53
CA ARG A 5 -33.13 -8.63 27.06
C ARG A 5 -31.90 -7.77 26.70
N ILE A 6 -30.70 -8.32 26.87
CA ILE A 6 -29.52 -7.88 26.11
C ILE A 6 -29.45 -8.83 24.93
N LYS A 7 -30.00 -8.42 23.78
CA LYS A 7 -29.84 -9.16 22.53
C LYS A 7 -29.30 -8.21 21.47
N THR A 8 -28.10 -8.56 21.02
CA THR A 8 -27.57 -8.34 19.66
C THR A 8 -27.35 -6.90 19.20
N THR A 9 -26.15 -6.38 19.49
CA THR A 9 -25.57 -5.24 18.76
C THR A 9 -24.04 -5.32 18.72
N ILE A 10 -23.46 -6.49 18.40
CA ILE A 10 -22.01 -6.61 18.15
C ILE A 10 -21.69 -7.28 16.79
N ALA A 11 -22.68 -7.79 16.06
CA ALA A 11 -22.45 -8.52 14.80
C ALA A 11 -22.45 -7.66 13.52
N ALA A 12 -22.28 -6.33 13.62
CA ALA A 12 -22.23 -5.45 12.45
C ALA A 12 -20.90 -4.70 12.27
N CYS A 13 -19.97 -4.77 13.24
CA CYS A 13 -18.67 -4.09 13.14
C CYS A 13 -17.57 -4.99 12.56
N CYS A 14 -17.72 -6.33 12.61
CA CYS A 14 -16.73 -7.26 12.04
C CYS A 14 -16.84 -7.45 10.53
N LEU A 15 -18.00 -7.16 9.91
CA LEU A 15 -18.22 -7.41 8.48
C LEU A 15 -17.54 -6.35 7.58
N SER A 16 -17.36 -5.12 8.06
CA SER A 16 -16.61 -4.07 7.35
C SER A 16 -15.10 -4.22 7.48
N LEU A 17 -14.61 -4.74 8.62
CA LEU A 17 -13.19 -5.03 8.82
C LEU A 17 -12.70 -6.18 7.93
N LEU A 18 -13.51 -7.22 7.74
CA LEU A 18 -13.18 -8.32 6.82
C LEU A 18 -13.06 -7.84 5.36
N ALA A 19 -13.96 -6.96 4.90
CA ALA A 19 -13.93 -6.49 3.51
C ALA A 19 -12.66 -5.68 3.17
N ALA A 20 -12.17 -4.85 4.10
CA ALA A 20 -10.95 -4.07 3.90
C ALA A 20 -9.69 -4.94 3.91
N ALA A 21 -9.65 -5.98 4.77
CA ALA A 21 -8.55 -6.94 4.79
C ALA A 21 -8.51 -7.75 3.48
N VAL A 22 -9.66 -8.25 3.01
CA VAL A 22 -9.78 -8.98 1.73
C VAL A 22 -9.36 -8.11 0.54
N ALA A 23 -9.69 -6.82 0.54
CA ALA A 23 -9.27 -5.92 -0.53
C ALA A 23 -7.74 -5.68 -0.55
N ALA A 24 -7.10 -5.60 0.62
CA ALA A 24 -5.66 -5.45 0.72
C ALA A 24 -4.90 -6.71 0.25
N ASP A 25 -5.40 -7.90 0.61
CA ASP A 25 -4.83 -9.16 0.17
C ASP A 25 -4.95 -9.31 -1.35
N VAL A 26 -6.11 -9.01 -1.94
CA VAL A 26 -6.29 -9.05 -3.40
C VAL A 26 -5.34 -8.09 -4.12
N GLN A 27 -5.13 -6.87 -3.60
CA GLN A 27 -4.17 -5.93 -4.17
C GLN A 27 -2.72 -6.41 -4.04
N PHE A 28 -2.38 -7.04 -2.93
CA PHE A 28 -1.06 -7.63 -2.75
C PHE A 28 -0.82 -8.75 -3.76
N GLU A 29 -1.77 -9.68 -3.91
CA GLU A 29 -1.66 -10.79 -4.87
C GLU A 29 -1.54 -10.29 -6.32
N GLN A 30 -2.28 -9.25 -6.70
CA GLN A 30 -2.14 -8.63 -8.02
C GLN A 30 -0.73 -8.05 -8.23
N ARG A 31 -0.19 -7.34 -7.23
CA ARG A 31 1.17 -6.79 -7.31
C ARG A 31 2.24 -7.88 -7.32
N LEU A 32 2.01 -8.97 -6.61
CA LEU A 32 2.89 -10.13 -6.60
C LEU A 32 2.89 -10.82 -7.97
N ALA A 33 1.72 -11.01 -8.57
CA ALA A 33 1.57 -11.57 -9.91
C ALA A 33 2.25 -10.71 -10.99
N GLU A 34 2.07 -9.39 -10.94
CA GLU A 34 2.77 -8.45 -11.84
C GLU A 34 4.28 -8.53 -11.65
N THR A 35 4.76 -8.58 -10.41
CA THR A 35 6.19 -8.70 -10.10
C THR A 35 6.75 -10.03 -10.62
N LYS A 36 6.04 -11.14 -10.42
CA LYS A 36 6.39 -12.46 -10.95
C LYS A 36 6.55 -12.42 -12.46
N ALA A 37 5.55 -11.87 -13.16
CA ALA A 37 5.56 -11.77 -14.62
C ALA A 37 6.72 -10.89 -15.12
N ARG A 38 6.91 -9.71 -14.52
CA ARG A 38 7.93 -8.74 -14.96
C ARG A 38 9.36 -9.22 -14.75
N LEU A 39 9.62 -9.91 -13.63
CA LEU A 39 10.95 -10.42 -13.28
C LEU A 39 11.18 -11.87 -13.75
N ASN A 40 10.19 -12.48 -14.41
CA ASN A 40 10.20 -13.88 -14.83
C ASN A 40 10.60 -14.83 -13.69
N LEU A 41 9.91 -14.71 -12.54
CA LEU A 41 10.22 -15.48 -11.33
C LEU A 41 9.58 -16.88 -11.37
N SER A 42 10.33 -17.89 -10.92
CA SER A 42 9.76 -19.21 -10.62
C SER A 42 8.87 -19.17 -9.38
N ASP A 43 8.01 -20.16 -9.22
CA ASP A 43 7.13 -20.25 -8.05
C ASP A 43 7.92 -20.37 -6.74
N GLU A 44 9.02 -21.13 -6.72
CA GLU A 44 9.88 -21.24 -5.55
C GLU A 44 10.51 -19.89 -5.20
N LYS A 45 10.91 -19.11 -6.22
CA LYS A 45 11.49 -17.79 -6.01
C LYS A 45 10.45 -16.80 -5.50
N VAL A 46 9.21 -16.88 -6.00
CA VAL A 46 8.09 -16.08 -5.50
C VAL A 46 7.86 -16.35 -4.02
N GLU A 47 7.80 -17.62 -3.61
CA GLU A 47 7.59 -17.98 -2.20
C GLU A 47 8.74 -17.49 -1.29
N GLN A 48 9.99 -17.50 -1.78
CA GLN A 48 11.14 -16.94 -1.05
C GLN A 48 11.02 -15.42 -0.82
N ILE A 49 10.60 -14.66 -1.83
CA ILE A 49 10.55 -13.19 -1.74
C ILE A 49 9.22 -12.65 -1.22
N ARG A 50 8.15 -13.46 -1.23
CA ARG A 50 6.81 -13.11 -0.75
C ARG A 50 6.81 -12.40 0.60
N PRO A 51 7.49 -12.89 1.67
CA PRO A 51 7.49 -12.20 2.96
C PRO A 51 8.12 -10.80 2.89
N VAL A 52 9.15 -10.62 2.08
CA VAL A 52 9.81 -9.32 1.88
C VAL A 52 8.86 -8.35 1.18
N LEU A 53 8.18 -8.82 0.12
CA LEU A 53 7.23 -8.01 -0.64
C LEU A 53 5.96 -7.69 0.16
N ALA A 54 5.45 -8.63 0.96
CA ALA A 54 4.29 -8.43 1.82
C ALA A 54 4.56 -7.37 2.90
N LEU A 55 5.73 -7.41 3.52
CA LEU A 55 6.16 -6.40 4.49
C LEU A 55 6.29 -5.03 3.85
N SER A 56 6.91 -4.95 2.66
CA SER A 56 7.04 -3.72 1.88
C SER A 56 5.69 -3.12 1.51
N PHE A 57 4.76 -3.95 1.05
CA PHE A 57 3.39 -3.56 0.69
C PHE A 57 2.64 -3.00 1.91
N THR A 58 2.65 -3.73 3.02
CA THR A 58 1.96 -3.34 4.25
C THR A 58 2.53 -2.03 4.79
N SER A 59 3.86 -1.92 4.89
CA SER A 59 4.54 -0.71 5.38
C SER A 59 4.22 0.51 4.50
N SER A 60 4.24 0.35 3.18
CA SER A 60 3.91 1.42 2.25
C SER A 60 2.45 1.87 2.38
N ARG A 61 1.53 0.91 2.51
CA ARG A 61 0.10 1.18 2.71
C ARG A 61 -0.13 1.94 4.01
N ASP A 62 0.50 1.50 5.10
CA ASP A 62 0.32 2.11 6.42
C ASP A 62 0.91 3.54 6.46
N ILE A 63 2.05 3.76 5.80
CA ILE A 63 2.59 5.11 5.58
C ILE A 63 1.56 5.95 4.83
N LEU A 64 1.08 5.51 3.66
CA LEU A 64 0.08 6.25 2.87
C LEU A 64 -1.18 6.58 3.69
N ALA A 65 -1.69 5.62 4.44
CA ALA A 65 -2.85 5.79 5.31
C ALA A 65 -2.60 6.84 6.41
N SER A 66 -1.38 6.93 6.95
CA SER A 66 -1.02 7.96 7.95
C SER A 66 -1.11 9.39 7.41
N TYR A 67 -0.92 9.55 6.09
CA TYR A 67 -1.13 10.80 5.35
C TYR A 67 -2.55 10.94 4.80
N GLY A 68 -3.47 10.04 5.14
CA GLY A 68 -4.84 10.04 4.63
C GLY A 68 -4.91 9.76 3.14
N ILE A 69 -4.01 8.95 2.59
CA ILE A 69 -4.07 8.43 1.23
C ILE A 69 -4.53 6.99 1.31
N ASP A 70 -5.66 6.68 0.68
CA ASP A 70 -6.12 5.30 0.50
C ASP A 70 -5.66 4.79 -0.87
N PRO A 71 -4.72 3.83 -0.94
CA PRO A 71 -4.30 3.24 -2.21
C PRO A 71 -5.40 2.41 -2.90
N ALA A 72 -6.42 1.96 -2.17
CA ALA A 72 -7.58 1.25 -2.73
C ALA A 72 -8.64 2.21 -3.28
N ASN A 73 -8.65 3.45 -2.82
CA ASN A 73 -9.60 4.46 -3.23
C ASN A 73 -8.89 5.82 -3.35
N PRO A 74 -8.03 5.98 -4.36
CA PRO A 74 -7.22 7.18 -4.51
C PRO A 74 -8.09 8.44 -4.71
N ASP A 75 -9.34 8.28 -5.15
CA ASP A 75 -10.32 9.36 -5.33
C ASP A 75 -10.77 10.00 -4.00
N LYS A 76 -10.67 9.28 -2.87
CA LYS A 76 -10.85 9.84 -1.53
C LYS A 76 -9.58 10.61 -1.17
N GLY A 77 -9.61 11.91 -1.43
CA GLY A 77 -8.43 12.76 -1.57
C GLY A 77 -7.35 12.65 -0.49
N ALA A 78 -6.11 12.98 -0.88
CA ALA A 78 -4.93 12.91 -0.03
C ALA A 78 -4.95 13.94 1.11
N GLY A 79 -4.91 13.46 2.36
CA GLY A 79 -4.82 14.26 3.59
C GLY A 79 -5.94 13.94 4.58
N LYS A 80 -5.71 14.17 5.89
CA LYS A 80 -6.74 13.95 6.91
C LYS A 80 -7.96 14.84 6.63
N VAL A 81 -9.13 14.23 6.55
CA VAL A 81 -10.40 14.95 6.41
C VAL A 81 -10.60 15.82 7.66
N GLN A 82 -10.75 17.13 7.44
CA GLN A 82 -11.19 18.09 8.45
C GLN A 82 -12.37 18.84 7.82
N ASP A 83 -13.49 18.91 8.53
CA ASP A 83 -14.71 19.61 8.09
C ASP A 83 -15.29 19.07 6.76
N ASN A 84 -15.33 17.75 6.58
CA ASN A 84 -15.87 17.08 5.38
C ASN A 84 -15.22 17.49 4.04
N LYS A 85 -14.03 18.11 4.05
CA LYS A 85 -13.27 18.44 2.84
C LYS A 85 -11.94 17.68 2.81
N PRO A 86 -11.60 17.01 1.69
CA PRO A 86 -10.28 16.40 1.52
C PRO A 86 -9.21 17.51 1.49
N ARG A 87 -8.30 17.51 2.47
CA ARG A 87 -7.31 18.57 2.64
C ARG A 87 -6.01 18.20 1.95
N ARG A 88 -5.63 18.91 0.89
CA ARG A 88 -4.38 18.67 0.14
C ARG A 88 -3.15 18.57 1.06
N LEU A 89 -2.28 17.59 0.78
CA LEU A 89 -0.99 17.48 1.46
C LEU A 89 -0.09 18.69 1.19
N GLY A 90 0.35 19.33 2.27
CA GLY A 90 1.35 20.41 2.24
C GLY A 90 2.70 19.93 1.72
N PHE A 91 3.54 20.86 1.25
CA PHE A 91 4.85 20.54 0.66
C PHE A 91 5.76 19.74 1.61
N LYS A 92 5.85 20.16 2.89
CA LYS A 92 6.63 19.46 3.91
C LYS A 92 6.15 18.01 4.11
N SER A 93 4.83 17.79 4.15
CA SER A 93 4.25 16.46 4.28
C SER A 93 4.51 15.57 3.07
N VAL A 94 4.46 16.12 1.86
CA VAL A 94 4.80 15.36 0.63
C VAL A 94 6.27 14.98 0.60
N ARG A 95 7.17 15.88 1.02
CA ARG A 95 8.60 15.55 1.12
C ARG A 95 8.83 14.41 2.10
N LYS A 96 8.25 14.51 3.30
CA LYS A 96 8.38 13.48 4.34
C LYS A 96 7.80 12.13 3.92
N LEU A 97 6.62 12.14 3.28
CA LEU A 97 6.03 10.95 2.67
C LEU A 97 7.00 10.30 1.66
N GLY A 98 7.65 11.10 0.82
CA GLY A 98 8.64 10.60 -0.13
C GLY A 98 9.87 9.97 0.53
N GLU A 99 10.35 10.56 1.63
CA GLU A 99 11.47 10.04 2.43
C GLU A 99 11.09 8.71 3.10
N GLU A 100 9.91 8.61 3.72
CA GLU A 100 9.43 7.41 4.41
C GLU A 100 9.18 6.25 3.42
N LEU A 101 8.54 6.51 2.28
CA LEU A 101 8.38 5.51 1.21
C LEU A 101 9.73 5.10 0.58
N GLY A 102 10.66 6.05 0.46
CA GLY A 102 12.02 5.79 0.00
C GLY A 102 12.76 4.80 0.90
N ALA A 103 12.67 4.99 2.22
CA ALA A 103 13.28 4.08 3.19
C ALA A 103 12.71 2.65 3.11
N VAL A 104 11.40 2.50 2.93
CA VAL A 104 10.78 1.18 2.70
C VAL A 104 11.32 0.54 1.42
N ARG A 105 11.41 1.30 0.33
CA ARG A 105 11.96 0.79 -0.94
C ARG A 105 13.41 0.36 -0.81
N ASP A 106 14.25 1.16 -0.17
CA ASP A 106 15.68 0.89 -0.06
C ASP A 106 15.96 -0.34 0.83
N SER A 107 15.21 -0.48 1.93
CA SER A 107 15.27 -1.70 2.77
C SER A 107 14.78 -2.94 2.02
N THR A 108 13.72 -2.81 1.21
CA THR A 108 13.21 -3.90 0.36
C THR A 108 14.26 -4.33 -0.67
N LEU A 109 14.88 -3.37 -1.38
CA LEU A 109 15.92 -3.64 -2.36
C LEU A 109 17.14 -4.35 -1.74
N LYS A 110 17.54 -3.95 -0.54
CA LYS A 110 18.64 -4.59 0.19
C LYS A 110 18.30 -6.03 0.58
N ALA A 111 17.06 -6.30 0.98
CA ALA A 111 16.62 -7.67 1.29
C ALA A 111 16.58 -8.55 0.03
N LEU A 112 16.11 -8.00 -1.10
CA LEU A 112 16.00 -8.71 -2.37
C LEU A 112 17.35 -8.95 -3.06
N SER A 113 18.40 -8.17 -2.77
CA SER A 113 19.69 -8.30 -3.47
C SER A 113 20.42 -9.61 -3.19
N GLY A 114 20.08 -10.32 -2.11
CA GLY A 114 20.57 -11.67 -1.85
C GLY A 114 19.74 -12.78 -2.50
N MET A 115 18.61 -12.44 -3.14
CA MET A 115 17.61 -13.40 -3.62
C MET A 115 17.37 -13.34 -5.12
N LEU A 116 17.51 -12.14 -5.69
CA LEU A 116 17.29 -11.82 -7.10
C LEU A 116 18.62 -11.58 -7.82
N THR A 117 18.63 -11.78 -9.15
CA THR A 117 19.76 -11.40 -9.99
C THR A 117 19.84 -9.88 -10.17
N ASP A 118 20.99 -9.38 -10.64
CA ASP A 118 21.17 -7.95 -10.91
C ASP A 118 20.15 -7.42 -11.94
N ASP A 119 19.90 -8.17 -13.01
CA ASP A 119 18.90 -7.84 -14.03
C ASP A 119 17.48 -7.77 -13.43
N GLN A 120 17.12 -8.74 -12.58
CA GLN A 120 15.83 -8.74 -11.88
C GLN A 120 15.70 -7.55 -10.92
N LEU A 121 16.78 -7.14 -10.25
CA LEU A 121 16.78 -5.96 -9.40
C LEU A 121 16.64 -4.67 -10.22
N VAL A 122 17.22 -4.60 -11.42
CA VAL A 122 16.99 -3.47 -12.35
C VAL A 122 15.52 -3.39 -12.73
N GLN A 123 14.94 -4.51 -13.20
CA GLN A 123 13.51 -4.57 -13.55
C GLN A 123 12.60 -4.23 -12.37
N TYR A 124 12.95 -4.68 -11.16
CA TYR A 124 12.21 -4.33 -9.94
C TYR A 124 12.29 -2.83 -9.63
N ARG A 125 13.45 -2.20 -9.81
CA ARG A 125 13.63 -0.75 -9.63
C ARG A 125 12.78 0.05 -10.62
N GLU A 126 12.73 -0.37 -11.87
CA GLU A 126 11.88 0.22 -12.91
C GLU A 126 10.39 0.14 -12.53
N LEU A 127 9.92 -1.05 -12.15
CA LEU A 127 8.54 -1.27 -11.70
C LEU A 127 8.17 -0.37 -10.50
N GLN A 128 9.09 -0.20 -9.55
CA GLN A 128 8.88 0.71 -8.41
C GLN A 128 8.85 2.18 -8.84
N ALA A 129 9.67 2.57 -9.81
CA ALA A 129 9.71 3.94 -10.34
C ALA A 129 8.41 4.29 -11.07
N GLU A 130 7.87 3.38 -11.87
CA GLU A 130 6.58 3.52 -12.57
C GLU A 130 5.44 3.74 -11.58
N ARG A 131 5.34 2.87 -10.55
CA ARG A 131 4.34 3.00 -9.48
C ARG A 131 4.46 4.31 -8.72
N ALA A 132 5.69 4.74 -8.41
CA ALA A 132 5.94 6.02 -7.76
C ALA A 132 5.55 7.21 -8.66
N ALA A 133 5.79 7.12 -9.98
CA ALA A 133 5.39 8.13 -10.94
C ALA A 133 3.85 8.24 -11.02
N ALA A 134 3.14 7.11 -11.08
CA ALA A 134 1.68 7.07 -11.07
C ALA A 134 1.09 7.71 -9.80
N LEU A 135 1.61 7.36 -8.62
CA LEU A 135 1.19 7.98 -7.36
C LEU A 135 1.43 9.50 -7.36
N ARG A 136 2.60 9.95 -7.82
CA ARG A 136 2.91 11.39 -7.90
C ARG A 136 2.00 12.13 -8.86
N GLN A 137 1.69 11.53 -10.01
CA GLN A 137 0.76 12.10 -10.97
C GLN A 137 -0.61 12.30 -10.33
N HIS A 138 -1.13 11.26 -9.69
CA HIS A 138 -2.40 11.31 -8.98
C HIS A 138 -2.42 12.43 -7.91
N ILE A 139 -1.36 12.54 -7.09
CA ILE A 139 -1.24 13.62 -6.10
C ILE A 139 -1.21 15.01 -6.75
N ARG A 140 -0.58 15.16 -7.92
CA ARG A 140 -0.51 16.44 -8.66
C ARG A 140 -1.84 16.84 -9.27
N GLU A 141 -2.56 15.92 -9.89
CA GLU A 141 -3.87 16.19 -10.50
C GLU A 141 -4.86 16.74 -9.45
N ARG A 142 -4.84 16.15 -8.24
CA ARG A 142 -5.60 16.65 -7.08
C ARG A 142 -5.11 17.98 -6.52
N ARG A 143 -3.91 18.45 -6.89
CA ARG A 143 -3.39 19.79 -6.57
C ARG A 143 -3.78 20.85 -7.62
N GLN A 144 -4.31 20.47 -8.77
CA GLN A 144 -4.70 21.41 -9.82
C GLN A 144 -6.22 21.60 -9.93
N GLY A 145 -7.02 20.58 -9.60
CA GLY A 145 -8.48 20.68 -9.44
C GLY A 145 -8.91 20.97 -8.00
#